data_AF-I0IHV9-F1
#
_entry.id   AF-I0IHV9-F1
#
_cell.length_a   1.000
_cell.length_b   1.000
_cell.length_c   1.000
_cell.angle_alpha   90.00
_cell.angle_beta   90.00
_cell.angle_gamma   90.00
#
_symmetry.space_group_name_H-M   'P 1'
#
loop_
_entity.id
_entity.type
_entity.pdbx_description
1 polymer ?
#
loop_
_entity_poly.entity_id
_entity_poly.type
_entity_poly.pdbx_seq_one_letter_code
_entity_poly.pdbx_strand_id
1 'polypeptide(L)'
;MSQPAPPGDGRPVRGAVPPPDEVVFHSYPKLIYAWPLIAAGIGFWFLPAAWEATLGWVYLFLVLVTITTLAIDLERNYAFVWSVLFALFFFAGKWVYAAYDVPVFEAVFGFFFDLNTRYDRGFGMALAILLAFPYAVMLVWVRLNSRWRITHNEFEHYAWGRADDSLARGAKRVRSTYPDLLELLLCGAGTLLVYSANGSRELRRIPNVPLLFRVRRKLNLLLESQQVVGPGRREATLAEMAEEEEQDARDERVPADQPPVRPADEPL
;
A
#
# COMPACT_ATOMS: atom_id res chain seq x y z
N MET A 1 50.08 -0.80 -1.84
CA MET A 1 49.87 -0.04 -0.59
C MET A 1 48.61 0.79 -0.78
N SER A 2 47.48 0.26 -0.31
CA SER A 2 46.16 0.89 -0.45
C SER A 2 46.02 1.93 0.66
N GLN A 3 45.77 3.18 0.28
CA GLN A 3 45.63 4.29 1.21
C GLN A 3 44.36 4.09 2.05
N PRO A 4 44.43 4.10 3.40
CA PRO A 4 43.26 3.90 4.24
C PRO A 4 42.26 5.03 4.00
N ALA A 5 40.97 4.67 3.88
CA ALA A 5 39.90 5.63 3.67
C ALA A 5 39.88 6.65 4.82
N PRO A 6 39.73 7.95 4.54
CA PRO A 6 39.73 8.97 5.57
C PRO A 6 38.57 8.75 6.56
N PRO A 7 38.80 8.97 7.86
CA PRO A 7 37.76 8.85 8.88
C PRO A 7 36.62 9.82 8.54
N GLY A 8 35.41 9.26 8.37
CA GLY A 8 34.22 10.05 8.08
C GLY A 8 34.04 11.12 9.15
N ASP A 9 33.90 12.37 8.70
CA ASP A 9 34.08 13.62 9.48
C ASP A 9 33.09 13.84 10.64
N GLY A 10 32.30 12.83 11.03
CA GLY A 10 31.37 12.83 12.18
C GLY A 10 30.28 13.89 12.15
N ARG A 11 30.26 14.77 11.13
CA ARG A 11 29.32 15.85 11.02
C ARG A 11 27.95 15.26 10.67
N PRO A 12 26.92 15.53 11.48
CA PRO A 12 25.57 15.12 11.15
C PRO A 12 25.23 15.69 9.77
N VAL A 13 24.75 14.84 8.86
CA VAL A 13 24.26 15.25 7.55
C VAL A 13 23.18 16.31 7.80
N ARG A 14 23.51 17.59 7.57
CA ARG A 14 22.59 18.70 7.76
C ARG A 14 21.35 18.44 6.90
N GLY A 15 20.22 18.16 7.55
CA GLY A 15 18.93 17.88 6.91
C GLY A 15 18.36 16.48 7.14
N ALA A 16 19.01 15.60 7.90
CA ALA A 16 18.40 14.34 8.32
C ALA A 16 17.21 14.62 9.27
N VAL A 17 15.99 14.39 8.78
CA VAL A 17 14.77 14.48 9.60
C VAL A 17 14.86 13.39 10.67
N PRO A 18 14.72 13.73 11.97
CA PRO A 18 14.76 12.71 13.02
C PRO A 18 13.68 11.65 12.79
N PRO A 19 13.97 10.36 13.04
CA PRO A 19 12.98 9.32 12.89
C PRO A 19 11.78 9.59 13.79
N PRO A 20 10.54 9.36 13.32
CA PRO A 20 9.36 9.58 14.14
C PRO A 20 9.30 8.56 15.28
N ASP A 21 8.95 9.00 16.50
CA ASP A 21 8.87 8.12 17.67
C ASP A 21 7.67 7.16 17.62
N GLU A 22 6.59 7.61 16.98
CA GLU A 22 5.38 6.84 16.78
C GLU A 22 4.74 7.13 15.43
N VAL A 23 4.06 6.12 14.88
CA VAL A 23 3.24 6.27 13.69
C VAL A 23 1.79 5.94 14.05
N VAL A 24 0.95 6.98 13.98
CA VAL A 24 -0.49 6.86 14.21
C VAL A 24 -1.24 6.89 12.89
N PHE A 25 -2.14 5.94 12.68
CA PHE A 25 -3.03 5.89 11.52
C PHE A 25 -4.38 5.27 11.92
N HIS A 26 -5.34 5.31 10.99
CA HIS A 26 -6.68 4.78 11.23
C HIS A 26 -7.08 3.85 10.09
N SER A 27 -7.82 2.80 10.43
CA SER A 27 -8.46 1.91 9.46
C SER A 27 -9.92 2.32 9.29
N TYR A 28 -10.38 2.48 8.05
CA TYR A 28 -11.73 2.94 7.76
C TYR A 28 -12.62 1.81 7.23
N PRO A 29 -13.92 1.79 7.51
CA PRO A 29 -14.83 0.89 6.81
C PRO A 29 -14.97 1.30 5.34
N LYS A 30 -15.45 0.40 4.47
CA LYS A 30 -15.62 0.66 3.02
C LYS A 30 -16.47 1.91 2.71
N LEU A 31 -17.36 2.30 3.62
CA LEU A 31 -18.16 3.54 3.50
C LEU A 31 -17.30 4.80 3.26
N ILE A 32 -16.00 4.78 3.60
CA ILE A 32 -15.07 5.86 3.26
C ILE A 32 -15.10 6.19 1.76
N TYR A 33 -15.31 5.20 0.88
CA TYR A 33 -15.31 5.39 -0.57
C TYR A 33 -16.57 6.10 -1.11
N ALA A 34 -17.58 6.38 -0.28
CA ALA A 34 -18.75 7.17 -0.66
C ALA A 34 -18.48 8.69 -0.71
N TRP A 35 -17.31 9.15 -0.22
CA TRP A 35 -16.96 10.56 -0.16
C TRP A 35 -17.03 11.32 -1.50
N PRO A 36 -16.65 10.75 -2.67
CA PRO A 36 -16.71 11.48 -3.93
C PRO A 36 -18.15 11.79 -4.33
N LEU A 37 -19.08 10.87 -4.03
CA LEU A 37 -20.50 11.03 -4.33
C LEU A 37 -21.14 12.13 -3.46
N ILE A 38 -20.78 12.16 -2.18
CA ILE A 38 -21.20 13.23 -1.25
C ILE A 38 -20.64 14.58 -1.70
N ALA A 39 -19.34 14.63 -1.99
CA ALA A 39 -18.66 15.85 -2.42
C ALA A 39 -19.22 16.38 -3.74
N ALA A 40 -19.48 15.50 -4.72
CA ALA A 40 -20.09 15.87 -5.98
C ALA A 40 -21.53 16.35 -5.82
N GLY A 41 -22.35 15.68 -4.99
CA GLY A 41 -23.73 16.08 -4.75
C GLY A 41 -23.85 17.50 -4.18
N ILE A 42 -22.99 17.82 -3.20
CA ILE A 42 -22.88 19.17 -2.63
C ILE A 42 -22.27 20.15 -3.62
N GLY A 43 -21.18 19.78 -4.30
CA GLY A 43 -20.46 20.68 -5.21
C GLY A 43 -21.27 21.06 -6.44
N PHE A 44 -21.98 20.10 -7.05
CA PHE A 44 -22.78 20.30 -8.26
C PHE A 44 -24.00 21.19 -8.03
N TRP A 45 -24.46 21.31 -6.78
CA TRP A 45 -25.52 22.25 -6.42
C TRP A 45 -25.17 23.70 -6.76
N PHE A 46 -23.89 24.07 -6.65
CA PHE A 46 -23.41 25.43 -6.92
C PHE A 46 -23.03 25.68 -8.38
N LEU A 47 -23.07 24.65 -9.24
CA LEU A 47 -22.69 24.76 -10.64
C LEU A 47 -23.88 25.21 -11.52
N PRO A 48 -23.64 25.96 -12.61
CA PRO A 48 -24.70 26.50 -13.47
C PRO A 48 -25.47 25.42 -14.23
N ALA A 49 -26.73 25.71 -14.58
CA ALA A 49 -27.67 24.74 -15.16
C ALA A 49 -27.26 24.29 -16.57
N ALA A 50 -26.48 25.12 -17.27
CA ALA A 50 -25.91 24.80 -18.58
C ALA A 50 -25.04 23.52 -18.57
N TRP A 51 -24.61 23.05 -17.39
CA TRP A 51 -23.77 21.87 -17.25
C TRP A 51 -24.55 20.62 -16.83
N GLU A 52 -25.88 20.68 -16.67
CA GLU A 52 -26.70 19.56 -16.14
C GLU A 52 -26.51 18.25 -16.88
N ALA A 53 -26.38 18.27 -18.22
CA ALA A 53 -26.12 17.06 -18.99
C ALA A 53 -24.75 16.46 -18.65
N THR A 54 -23.70 17.27 -18.67
CA THR A 54 -22.34 16.85 -18.32
C THR A 54 -22.25 16.36 -16.88
N LEU A 55 -22.86 17.10 -15.95
CA LEU A 55 -22.93 16.73 -14.52
C LEU A 55 -23.69 15.42 -14.32
N GLY A 56 -24.72 15.16 -15.13
CA GLY A 56 -25.51 13.92 -15.07
C GLY A 56 -24.64 12.70 -15.34
N TRP A 57 -23.84 12.76 -16.41
CA TRP A 57 -22.88 11.71 -16.75
C TRP A 57 -21.77 11.55 -15.72
N VAL A 58 -21.20 12.66 -15.24
CA VAL A 58 -20.15 12.62 -14.21
C VAL A 58 -20.72 12.01 -12.92
N TYR A 59 -21.93 12.39 -12.50
CA TYR A 59 -22.55 11.85 -11.31
C TYR A 59 -22.89 10.37 -11.46
N LEU A 60 -23.43 9.95 -12.61
CA LEU A 60 -23.70 8.54 -12.91
C LEU A 60 -22.42 7.71 -12.88
N PHE A 61 -21.33 8.23 -13.45
CA PHE A 61 -20.01 7.60 -13.37
C PHE A 61 -19.51 7.48 -11.92
N LEU A 62 -19.66 8.52 -11.11
CA LEU A 62 -19.31 8.47 -9.68
C LEU A 62 -20.14 7.46 -8.90
N VAL A 63 -21.45 7.35 -9.19
CA VAL A 63 -22.33 6.31 -8.62
C VAL A 63 -21.82 4.93 -9.00
N LEU A 64 -21.52 4.69 -10.27
CA LEU A 64 -21.00 3.42 -10.77
C LEU A 64 -19.68 3.05 -10.06
N VAL A 65 -18.71 3.97 -10.01
CA VAL A 65 -17.42 3.75 -9.34
C VAL A 65 -17.63 3.48 -7.84
N THR A 66 -18.48 4.25 -7.17
CA THR A 66 -18.74 4.09 -5.73
C THR A 66 -19.38 2.74 -5.44
N ILE A 67 -20.44 2.36 -6.16
CA ILE A 67 -21.11 1.07 -5.99
C ILE A 67 -20.15 -0.08 -6.28
N THR A 68 -19.37 0.02 -7.36
CA THR A 68 -18.39 -1.02 -7.71
C THR A 68 -17.36 -1.19 -6.60
N THR A 69 -16.82 -0.09 -6.06
CA THR A 69 -15.84 -0.11 -4.97
C THR A 69 -16.43 -0.68 -3.67
N LEU A 70 -17.70 -0.40 -3.38
CA LEU A 70 -18.37 -0.91 -2.18
C LEU A 70 -18.76 -2.39 -2.30
N ALA A 71 -19.22 -2.80 -3.47
CA ALA A 71 -19.83 -4.12 -3.70
C ALA A 71 -18.83 -5.20 -4.13
N ILE A 72 -17.79 -4.82 -4.88
CA ILE A 72 -16.88 -5.77 -5.53
C ILE A 72 -15.46 -5.49 -5.02
N ASP A 73 -14.80 -6.52 -4.49
CA ASP A 73 -13.35 -6.49 -4.30
C ASP A 73 -12.68 -6.74 -5.65
N LEU A 74 -12.36 -5.66 -6.36
CA LEU A 74 -11.81 -5.76 -7.71
C LEU A 74 -10.31 -6.08 -7.64
N GLU A 75 -9.99 -7.38 -7.57
CA GLU A 75 -8.59 -7.80 -7.53
C GLU A 75 -7.84 -7.25 -8.74
N ARG A 76 -6.71 -6.57 -8.50
CA ARG A 76 -5.91 -5.91 -9.54
C ARG A 76 -5.60 -6.81 -10.74
N ASN A 77 -5.34 -8.10 -10.50
CA ASN A 77 -5.04 -9.07 -11.54
C ASN A 77 -6.24 -9.28 -12.47
N TYR A 78 -7.44 -9.46 -11.91
CA TYR A 78 -8.66 -9.58 -12.70
C TYR A 78 -9.03 -8.27 -13.38
N ALA A 79 -8.84 -7.12 -12.71
CA ALA A 79 -9.08 -5.80 -13.29
C ALA A 79 -8.27 -5.61 -14.59
N PHE A 80 -7.00 -5.99 -14.58
CA PHE A 80 -6.13 -5.93 -15.75
C PHE A 80 -6.63 -6.84 -16.88
N VAL A 81 -6.96 -8.10 -16.56
CA VAL A 81 -7.49 -9.06 -17.53
C VAL A 81 -8.79 -8.55 -18.17
N TRP A 82 -9.74 -8.08 -17.35
CA TRP A 82 -11.00 -7.52 -17.85
C TRP A 82 -10.78 -6.28 -18.71
N SER A 83 -9.81 -5.43 -18.37
CA SER A 83 -9.48 -4.25 -19.18
C SER A 83 -8.93 -4.64 -20.55
N VAL A 84 -8.07 -5.67 -20.62
CA VAL A 84 -7.55 -6.20 -21.88
C VAL A 84 -8.66 -6.85 -22.72
N LEU A 85 -9.52 -7.67 -22.09
CA LEU A 85 -10.66 -8.29 -22.78
C LEU A 85 -11.64 -7.25 -23.31
N PHE A 86 -11.94 -6.22 -22.52
CA PHE A 86 -12.77 -5.09 -22.94
C PHE A 86 -12.14 -4.36 -24.12
N ALA A 87 -10.83 -4.04 -24.06
CA ALA A 87 -10.13 -3.38 -25.15
C ALA A 87 -10.15 -4.23 -26.42
N LEU A 88 -9.87 -5.53 -26.32
CA LEU A 88 -9.92 -6.46 -27.44
C LEU A 88 -11.32 -6.49 -28.08
N PHE A 89 -12.37 -6.62 -27.27
CA PHE A 89 -13.75 -6.61 -27.74
C PHE A 89 -14.12 -5.28 -28.41
N PHE A 90 -13.71 -4.15 -27.80
CA PHE A 90 -13.94 -2.82 -28.33
C PHE A 90 -13.28 -2.61 -29.70
N PHE A 91 -12.00 -2.98 -29.84
CA PHE A 91 -11.28 -2.86 -31.11
C PHE A 91 -11.79 -3.85 -32.15
N ALA A 92 -12.17 -5.07 -31.75
CA ALA A 92 -12.77 -6.05 -32.64
C ALA A 92 -14.11 -5.55 -33.21
N GLY A 93 -15.00 -5.00 -32.39
CA GLY A 93 -16.26 -4.45 -32.88
C GLY A 93 -16.07 -3.20 -33.75
N LYS A 94 -15.06 -2.35 -33.46
CA LYS A 94 -14.65 -1.25 -34.35
C LYS A 94 -14.16 -1.76 -35.70
N TRP A 95 -13.37 -2.84 -35.72
CA TRP A 95 -12.89 -3.46 -36.95
C TRP A 95 -14.04 -4.06 -37.76
N VAL A 96 -15.00 -4.77 -37.12
CA VAL A 96 -16.19 -5.32 -37.78
C VAL A 96 -17.01 -4.21 -38.43
N TYR A 97 -17.22 -3.08 -37.74
CA TYR A 97 -17.90 -1.93 -38.31
C TYR A 97 -17.16 -1.39 -39.55
N ALA A 98 -15.84 -1.22 -39.47
CA ALA A 98 -15.05 -0.72 -40.59
C ALA A 98 -15.00 -1.67 -41.79
N ALA A 99 -15.02 -2.99 -41.56
CA ALA A 99 -14.89 -4.00 -42.62
C ALA A 99 -16.23 -4.39 -43.26
N TYR A 100 -17.32 -4.37 -42.49
CA TYR A 100 -18.62 -4.91 -42.92
C TYR A 100 -19.78 -3.93 -42.81
N ASP A 101 -19.53 -2.69 -42.35
CA ASP A 101 -20.57 -1.68 -42.07
C ASP A 101 -21.66 -2.18 -41.11
N VAL A 102 -21.30 -3.12 -40.22
CA VAL A 102 -22.22 -3.67 -39.20
C VAL A 102 -22.07 -2.85 -37.92
N PRO A 103 -23.11 -2.13 -37.50
CA PRO A 103 -23.03 -1.19 -36.39
C PRO A 103 -23.16 -1.87 -35.02
N VAL A 104 -22.21 -2.76 -34.68
CA VAL A 104 -22.22 -3.57 -33.45
C VAL A 104 -22.42 -2.73 -32.19
N PHE A 105 -21.83 -1.54 -32.14
CA PHE A 105 -21.91 -0.64 -30.99
C PHE A 105 -22.91 0.50 -31.13
N GLU A 106 -23.51 0.72 -32.30
CA GLU A 106 -24.42 1.87 -32.50
C GLU A 106 -25.67 1.74 -31.66
N ALA A 107 -26.25 0.53 -31.55
CA ALA A 107 -27.41 0.30 -30.69
C ALA A 107 -27.09 0.59 -29.21
N VAL A 108 -25.88 0.21 -28.77
CA VAL A 108 -25.42 0.44 -27.39
C VAL A 108 -25.18 1.93 -27.14
N PHE A 109 -24.43 2.59 -28.03
CA PHE A 109 -24.18 4.03 -27.91
C PHE A 109 -25.46 4.85 -28.06
N GLY A 110 -26.33 4.48 -29.00
CA GLY A 110 -27.64 5.08 -29.22
C GLY A 110 -28.48 5.02 -27.95
N PHE A 111 -28.57 3.84 -27.32
CA PHE A 111 -29.22 3.70 -26.02
C PHE A 111 -28.68 4.68 -24.97
N PHE A 112 -27.36 4.85 -24.88
CA PHE A 112 -26.75 5.80 -23.96
C PHE A 112 -27.00 7.27 -24.33
N PHE A 113 -27.00 7.62 -25.62
CA PHE A 113 -27.34 8.97 -26.07
C PHE A 113 -28.83 9.30 -25.84
N ASP A 114 -29.72 8.32 -25.99
CA ASP A 114 -31.17 8.48 -25.85
C ASP A 114 -31.62 8.61 -24.39
N LEU A 115 -30.79 8.19 -23.43
CA LEU A 115 -31.07 8.34 -22.00
C LEU A 115 -31.25 9.80 -21.54
N ASN A 116 -30.85 10.79 -22.36
CA ASN A 116 -30.95 12.23 -22.09
C ASN A 116 -30.60 12.57 -20.62
N THR A 117 -29.47 12.02 -20.16
CA THR A 117 -29.08 12.08 -18.75
C THR A 117 -28.86 13.53 -18.34
N ARG A 118 -29.68 14.02 -17.42
CA ARG A 118 -29.57 15.34 -16.81
C ARG A 118 -29.48 15.21 -15.30
N TYR A 119 -28.56 15.97 -14.72
CA TYR A 119 -28.39 16.00 -13.27
C TYR A 119 -29.52 16.77 -12.60
N ASP A 120 -30.32 16.08 -11.79
CA ASP A 120 -31.25 16.74 -10.88
C ASP A 120 -30.52 17.18 -9.62
N ARG A 121 -30.44 18.50 -9.40
CA ARG A 121 -29.73 19.09 -8.25
C ARG A 121 -30.35 18.71 -6.93
N GLY A 122 -31.69 18.64 -6.87
CA GLY A 122 -32.44 18.27 -5.67
C GLY A 122 -32.13 16.85 -5.24
N PHE A 123 -32.16 15.92 -6.19
CA PHE A 123 -31.82 14.53 -6.00
C PHE A 123 -30.38 14.35 -5.51
N GLY A 124 -29.41 14.95 -6.20
CA GLY A 124 -28.01 14.80 -5.83
C GLY A 124 -27.68 15.42 -4.46
N MET A 125 -28.32 16.54 -4.09
CA MET A 125 -28.21 17.12 -2.75
C MET A 125 -28.88 16.23 -1.69
N ALA A 126 -30.11 15.74 -1.95
CA ALA A 126 -30.81 14.86 -1.02
C ALA A 126 -30.02 13.57 -0.76
N LEU A 127 -29.45 12.96 -1.81
CA LEU A 127 -28.60 11.78 -1.69
C LEU A 127 -27.31 12.10 -0.93
N ALA A 128 -26.67 13.25 -1.19
CA ALA A 128 -25.49 13.67 -0.45
C ALA A 128 -25.76 13.88 1.04
N ILE A 129 -26.88 14.51 1.42
CA ILE A 129 -27.28 14.68 2.83
C ILE A 129 -27.52 13.32 3.48
N LEU A 130 -28.26 12.43 2.79
CA LEU A 130 -28.56 11.09 3.29
C LEU A 130 -27.29 10.28 3.54
N LEU A 131 -26.30 10.36 2.64
CA LEU A 131 -25.01 9.66 2.78
C LEU A 131 -24.05 10.37 3.75
N ALA A 132 -24.13 11.70 3.87
CA ALA A 132 -23.27 12.47 4.75
C ALA A 132 -23.48 12.14 6.22
N PHE A 133 -24.72 11.84 6.63
CA PHE A 133 -25.03 11.47 8.02
C PHE A 133 -24.29 10.19 8.49
N PRO A 134 -24.48 9.01 7.88
CA PRO A 134 -23.75 7.81 8.28
C PRO A 134 -22.24 7.94 8.02
N TYR A 135 -21.84 8.71 7.00
CA TYR A 135 -20.42 9.00 6.75
C TYR A 135 -19.79 9.81 7.89
N ALA A 136 -20.46 10.84 8.41
CA ALA A 136 -20.00 11.63 9.54
C ALA A 136 -19.92 10.81 10.83
N VAL A 137 -20.95 9.99 11.11
CA VAL A 137 -20.95 9.04 12.24
C VAL A 137 -19.75 8.10 12.13
N MET A 138 -19.50 7.56 10.93
CA MET A 138 -18.35 6.70 10.66
C MET A 138 -17.01 7.41 10.92
N LEU A 139 -16.85 8.67 10.47
CA LEU A 139 -15.63 9.44 10.72
C LEU A 139 -15.36 9.63 12.21
N VAL A 140 -16.39 9.99 12.98
CA VAL A 140 -16.28 10.14 14.43
C VAL A 140 -15.94 8.79 15.07
N TRP A 141 -16.63 7.72 14.68
CA TRP A 141 -16.41 6.38 15.23
C TRP A 141 -15.00 5.86 14.99
N VAL A 142 -14.47 6.02 13.76
CA VAL A 142 -13.11 5.61 13.41
C VAL A 142 -12.06 6.34 14.25
N ARG A 143 -12.27 7.63 14.54
CA ARG A 143 -11.35 8.42 15.37
C ARG A 143 -11.33 7.99 16.83
N LEU A 144 -12.45 7.48 17.33
CA LEU A 144 -12.56 7.00 18.71
C LEU A 144 -12.10 5.55 18.86
N ASN A 145 -12.33 4.69 17.86
CA ASN A 145 -12.29 3.24 18.03
C ASN A 145 -11.37 2.49 17.04
N SER A 146 -10.74 3.17 16.09
CA SER A 146 -9.91 2.52 15.07
C SER A 146 -8.58 3.22 14.90
N ARG A 147 -8.05 3.74 16.02
CA ARG A 147 -6.73 4.37 16.07
C ARG A 147 -5.68 3.29 16.29
N TRP A 148 -4.79 3.18 15.32
CA TRP A 148 -3.61 2.33 15.38
C TRP A 148 -2.41 3.18 15.75
N ARG A 149 -1.67 2.75 16.77
CA ARG A 149 -0.44 3.38 17.21
C ARG A 149 0.68 2.36 17.15
N ILE A 150 1.69 2.64 16.34
CA ILE A 150 2.89 1.81 16.23
C ILE A 150 4.03 2.59 16.84
N THR A 151 4.58 2.07 17.94
CA THR A 151 5.78 2.59 18.59
C THR A 151 6.98 1.68 18.29
N HIS A 152 8.12 2.00 18.90
CA HIS A 152 9.34 1.22 18.78
C HIS A 152 9.22 -0.22 19.30
N ASN A 153 8.37 -0.48 20.30
CA ASN A 153 8.28 -1.79 20.96
C ASN A 153 6.90 -2.44 20.85
N GLU A 154 5.87 -1.67 20.51
CA GLU A 154 4.49 -2.14 20.63
C GLU A 154 3.63 -1.73 19.45
N PHE A 155 2.74 -2.64 19.07
CA PHE A 155 1.63 -2.38 18.17
C PHE A 155 0.39 -2.31 19.04
N GLU A 156 -0.13 -1.11 19.25
CA GLU A 156 -1.32 -0.85 20.04
C GLU A 156 -2.50 -0.58 19.10
N HIS A 157 -3.60 -1.29 19.33
CA HIS A 157 -4.89 -0.98 18.72
C HIS A 157 -5.84 -0.44 19.78
N TYR A 158 -6.12 0.86 19.69
CA TYR A 158 -7.04 1.50 20.61
C TYR A 158 -8.48 1.21 20.18
N ALA A 159 -9.17 0.39 20.95
CA ALA A 159 -10.57 0.06 20.75
C ALA A 159 -11.37 0.49 21.98
N TRP A 160 -12.29 1.45 21.79
CA TRP A 160 -13.10 1.99 22.88
C TRP A 160 -13.88 0.86 23.59
N GLY A 161 -13.68 0.72 24.89
CA GLY A 161 -14.38 -0.27 25.71
C GLY A 161 -13.86 -1.70 25.61
N ARG A 162 -12.68 -1.93 25.00
CA ARG A 162 -11.96 -3.20 25.07
C ARG A 162 -10.59 -2.98 25.70
N ALA A 163 -10.04 -4.01 26.35
CA ALA A 163 -8.66 -3.97 26.80
C ALA A 163 -7.76 -3.76 25.58
N ASP A 164 -6.79 -2.86 25.71
CA ASP A 164 -5.87 -2.53 24.63
C ASP A 164 -5.15 -3.80 24.15
N ASP A 165 -5.37 -4.15 22.88
CA ASP A 165 -4.71 -5.29 22.26
C ASP A 165 -3.31 -4.84 21.87
N SER A 166 -2.35 -5.09 22.78
CA SER A 166 -0.94 -4.78 22.57
C SER A 166 -0.21 -6.04 22.11
N LEU A 167 0.36 -5.97 20.92
CA LEU A 167 1.19 -7.05 20.39
C LEU A 167 2.66 -6.66 20.55
N ALA A 168 3.33 -7.20 21.58
CA ALA A 168 4.76 -7.00 21.82
C ALA A 168 5.60 -7.31 20.57
N ARG A 169 6.51 -6.41 20.19
CA ARG A 169 7.47 -6.61 19.07
C ARG A 169 8.49 -7.69 19.44
N GLY A 170 8.18 -8.95 19.14
CA GLY A 170 9.17 -9.74 18.42
C GLY A 170 9.43 -9.06 17.07
N ALA A 171 10.60 -9.24 16.45
CA ALA A 171 10.87 -8.69 15.12
C ALA A 171 9.65 -8.94 14.21
N LYS A 172 8.98 -7.90 13.70
CA LYS A 172 7.76 -8.05 12.90
C LYS A 172 7.99 -7.41 11.56
N ARG A 173 7.78 -8.18 10.49
CA ARG A 173 7.87 -7.67 9.14
C ARG A 173 6.51 -7.09 8.75
N VAL A 174 6.49 -5.82 8.38
CA VAL A 174 5.29 -5.17 7.87
C VAL A 174 5.32 -5.23 6.34
N ARG A 175 4.25 -5.73 5.73
CA ARG A 175 4.06 -5.70 4.27
C ARG A 175 2.79 -4.92 3.94
N SER A 176 2.81 -4.21 2.82
CA SER A 176 1.63 -3.52 2.30
C SER A 176 1.15 -4.27 1.06
N THR A 177 -0.15 -4.54 1.01
CA THR A 177 -0.81 -5.09 -0.18
C THR A 177 -1.91 -4.16 -0.66
N TYR A 178 -2.08 -4.09 -1.97
CA TYR A 178 -3.07 -3.27 -2.67
C TYR A 178 -3.95 -4.20 -3.50
N PRO A 179 -4.86 -4.94 -2.86
CA PRO A 179 -5.67 -5.94 -3.55
C PRO A 179 -6.64 -5.27 -4.52
N ASP A 180 -7.21 -4.13 -4.13
CA ASP A 180 -8.25 -3.43 -4.89
C ASP A 180 -7.70 -2.16 -5.56
N LEU A 181 -7.91 -2.07 -6.89
CA LEU A 181 -7.47 -0.94 -7.71
C LEU A 181 -8.30 0.34 -7.45
N LEU A 182 -9.60 0.22 -7.21
CA LEU A 182 -10.49 1.35 -6.99
C LEU A 182 -10.27 1.97 -5.61
N GLU A 183 -10.01 1.16 -4.58
CA GLU A 183 -9.61 1.63 -3.26
C GLU A 183 -8.31 2.46 -3.32
N LEU A 184 -7.35 1.96 -4.11
CA LEU A 184 -6.10 2.65 -4.39
C LEU A 184 -6.34 3.98 -5.14
N LEU A 185 -7.21 3.98 -6.14
CA LEU A 185 -7.51 5.18 -6.93
C LEU A 185 -8.23 6.27 -6.11
N LEU A 186 -9.23 5.90 -5.32
CA LEU A 186 -10.08 6.85 -4.60
C LEU A 186 -9.41 7.46 -3.36
N CYS A 187 -8.68 6.66 -2.59
CA CYS A 187 -8.14 7.08 -1.28
C CYS A 187 -6.65 6.76 -1.11
N GLY A 188 -5.98 6.19 -2.11
CA GLY A 188 -4.66 5.60 -1.92
C GLY A 188 -4.67 4.51 -0.84
N ALA A 189 -5.82 3.85 -0.65
CA ALA A 189 -6.04 2.93 0.44
C ALA A 189 -5.44 1.55 0.11
N GLY A 190 -5.15 0.79 1.15
CA GLY A 190 -4.70 -0.58 1.01
C GLY A 190 -4.72 -1.31 2.34
N THR A 191 -4.22 -2.54 2.33
CA THR A 191 -4.16 -3.39 3.52
C THR A 191 -2.72 -3.46 4.05
N LEU A 192 -2.56 -3.23 5.35
CA LEU A 192 -1.30 -3.48 6.07
C LEU A 192 -1.34 -4.90 6.68
N LEU A 193 -0.33 -5.71 6.36
CA LEU A 193 -0.14 -7.05 6.87
C LEU A 193 1.05 -7.08 7.81
N VAL A 194 0.83 -7.51 9.05
CA VAL A 194 1.88 -7.66 10.07
C VAL A 194 2.20 -9.14 10.20
N TYR A 195 3.44 -9.51 9.86
CA TYR A 195 3.95 -10.87 9.96
C TYR A 195 4.84 -11.07 11.19
N SER A 196 4.98 -12.31 11.64
CA SER A 196 6.00 -12.72 12.62
C SER A 196 7.43 -12.47 12.10
N ALA A 197 8.42 -12.57 12.99
CA ALA A 197 9.85 -12.40 12.68
C ALA A 197 10.31 -13.25 11.51
N ASN A 198 9.85 -14.49 11.52
CA ASN A 198 10.21 -15.49 10.53
C ASN A 198 9.43 -15.29 9.20
N GLY A 199 8.47 -14.35 9.16
CA GLY A 199 7.65 -14.06 7.99
C GLY A 199 6.62 -15.14 7.63
N SER A 200 6.52 -16.21 8.42
CA SER A 200 5.71 -17.39 8.10
C SER A 200 4.24 -17.25 8.47
N ARG A 201 3.91 -16.48 9.52
CA ARG A 201 2.54 -16.34 10.02
C ARG A 201 2.10 -14.89 9.99
N GLU A 202 0.94 -14.65 9.39
CA GLU A 202 0.23 -13.37 9.48
C GLU A 202 -0.34 -13.24 10.89
N LEU A 203 0.10 -12.21 11.61
CA LEU A 203 -0.36 -11.89 12.97
C LEU A 203 -1.60 -11.00 12.91
N ARG A 204 -1.61 -10.03 12.00
CA ARG A 204 -2.70 -9.07 11.88
C ARG A 204 -2.85 -8.53 10.47
N ARG A 205 -4.11 -8.43 10.04
CA ARG A 205 -4.55 -7.72 8.84
C ARG A 205 -5.24 -6.42 9.24
N ILE A 206 -4.81 -5.30 8.66
CA ILE A 206 -5.44 -3.98 8.86
C ILE A 206 -5.89 -3.46 7.50
N PRO A 207 -7.18 -3.61 7.15
CA PRO A 207 -7.70 -3.19 5.85
C PRO A 207 -7.92 -1.68 5.77
N ASN A 208 -8.09 -1.17 4.54
CA ASN A 208 -8.59 0.19 4.25
C ASN A 208 -7.85 1.31 4.98
N VAL A 209 -6.53 1.25 5.01
CA VAL A 209 -5.70 2.33 5.56
C VAL A 209 -5.51 3.37 4.46
N PRO A 210 -6.13 4.56 4.54
CA PRO A 210 -6.02 5.59 3.52
C PRO A 210 -4.59 6.11 3.43
N LEU A 211 -4.18 6.50 2.22
CA LEU A 211 -2.83 7.00 1.94
C LEU A 211 -1.73 6.06 2.46
N LEU A 212 -1.91 4.75 2.27
CA LEU A 212 -1.01 3.71 2.79
C LEU A 212 0.45 3.94 2.40
N PHE A 213 0.70 4.55 1.23
CA PHE A 213 2.05 4.92 0.78
C PHE A 213 2.76 5.87 1.75
N ARG A 214 2.05 6.85 2.33
CA ARG A 214 2.61 7.78 3.34
C ARG A 214 2.85 7.06 4.66
N VAL A 215 1.89 6.25 5.08
CA VAL A 215 1.99 5.47 6.33
C VAL A 215 3.17 4.51 6.24
N ARG A 216 3.32 3.79 5.13
CA ARG A 216 4.44 2.88 4.87
C ARG A 216 5.78 3.59 4.93
N ARG A 217 5.92 4.77 4.30
CA ARG A 217 7.17 5.55 4.36
C ARG A 217 7.54 5.89 5.81
N LYS A 218 6.57 6.32 6.63
CA LYS A 218 6.79 6.60 8.05
C LYS A 218 7.15 5.35 8.84
N LEU A 219 6.50 4.22 8.56
CA LEU A 219 6.80 2.95 9.20
C LEU A 219 8.19 2.43 8.86
N ASN A 220 8.60 2.54 7.59
CA ASN A 220 9.95 2.15 7.18
C ASN A 220 11.01 2.99 7.91
N LEU A 221 10.83 4.31 8.01
CA LEU A 221 11.76 5.17 8.75
C LEU A 221 11.85 4.78 10.24
N LEU A 222 10.72 4.46 10.87
CA LEU A 222 10.69 3.99 12.26
C LEU A 222 11.32 2.60 12.44
N LEU A 223 11.27 1.75 11.42
CA LEU A 223 11.86 0.41 11.44
C LEU A 223 13.36 0.40 11.11
N GLU A 224 13.79 1.24 10.17
CA GLU A 224 15.17 1.37 9.73
C GLU A 224 16.05 1.99 10.83
N SER A 225 15.52 2.94 11.61
CA SER A 225 16.23 3.50 12.78
C SER A 225 16.60 2.45 13.83
N GLN A 226 15.96 1.27 13.79
CA GLN A 226 16.15 0.18 14.76
C GLN A 226 17.02 -0.98 14.22
N GLN A 227 17.21 -1.08 12.90
CA GLN A 227 18.08 -2.12 12.33
C GLN A 227 19.57 -1.75 12.42
N VAL A 228 19.87 -0.49 12.76
CA VAL A 228 21.23 0.00 12.92
C VAL A 228 21.62 -0.11 14.41
N VAL A 229 22.53 -1.04 14.69
CA VAL A 229 23.17 -1.34 16.01
C VAL A 229 22.38 -2.24 16.97
N GLY A 230 22.30 -3.53 16.64
CA GLY A 230 22.45 -4.52 17.69
C GLY A 230 23.95 -4.63 18.03
N PRO A 231 24.42 -4.32 19.27
CA PRO A 231 25.83 -4.48 19.66
C PRO A 231 26.33 -5.90 19.35
N GLY A 232 25.47 -6.91 19.50
CA GLY A 232 25.81 -8.30 19.18
C GLY A 232 26.13 -8.58 17.70
N ARG A 233 25.66 -7.79 16.72
CA ARG A 233 26.07 -7.98 15.32
C ARG A 233 27.40 -7.32 15.04
N ARG A 234 27.69 -6.18 15.69
CA ARG A 234 29.01 -5.54 15.62
C ARG A 234 30.06 -6.40 16.33
N GLU A 235 29.71 -6.95 17.48
CA GLU A 235 30.56 -7.90 18.23
C GLU A 235 30.72 -9.22 17.47
N ALA A 236 29.67 -9.76 16.85
CA ALA A 236 29.80 -10.97 16.03
C ALA A 236 30.63 -10.73 14.77
N THR A 237 30.45 -9.60 14.07
CA THR A 237 31.29 -9.27 12.91
C THR A 237 32.73 -8.95 13.32
N LEU A 238 32.95 -8.30 14.48
CA LEU A 238 34.29 -8.08 15.02
C LEU A 238 34.94 -9.38 15.49
N ALA A 239 34.16 -10.33 16.03
CA ALA A 239 34.64 -11.65 16.41
C ALA A 239 34.97 -12.51 15.19
N GLU A 240 34.11 -12.54 14.16
CA GLU A 240 34.40 -13.22 12.88
C GLU A 240 35.66 -12.64 12.22
N MET A 241 35.79 -11.31 12.17
CA MET A 241 36.99 -10.66 11.62
C MET A 241 38.24 -10.95 12.45
N ALA A 242 38.12 -11.06 13.79
CA ALA A 242 39.24 -11.41 14.65
C ALA A 242 39.65 -12.89 14.50
N GLU A 243 38.70 -13.80 14.31
CA GLU A 243 38.97 -15.22 14.03
C GLU A 243 39.65 -15.39 12.66
N GLU A 244 39.22 -14.66 11.63
CA GLU A 244 39.87 -14.66 10.30
C GLU A 244 41.32 -14.14 10.37
N GLU A 245 41.58 -13.03 11.07
CA GLU A 245 42.95 -12.52 11.27
C GLU A 245 43.85 -13.50 12.02
N GLU A 246 43.31 -14.20 13.03
CA GLU A 246 44.08 -15.18 13.79
C GLU A 246 44.40 -16.43 12.95
N GLN A 247 43.52 -16.78 12.02
CA GLN A 247 43.68 -17.91 11.11
C GLN A 247 44.70 -17.61 10.00
N ASP A 248 44.64 -16.42 9.39
CA ASP A 248 45.64 -15.95 8.44
C ASP A 248 47.04 -15.86 9.09
N ALA A 249 47.12 -15.36 10.33
CA ALA A 249 48.38 -15.30 11.07
C ALA A 249 48.93 -16.67 11.48
N ARG A 250 48.08 -17.72 11.53
CA ARG A 250 48.53 -19.11 11.75
C ARG A 250 49.04 -19.74 10.46
N ASP A 251 48.38 -19.50 9.34
CA ASP A 251 48.79 -20.03 8.03
C ASP A 251 50.12 -19.42 7.56
N GLU A 252 50.40 -18.15 7.89
CA GLU A 252 51.72 -17.52 7.65
C GLU A 252 52.86 -18.13 8.49
N ARG A 253 52.57 -18.86 9.57
CA ARG A 253 53.58 -19.51 10.42
C ARG A 253 53.87 -20.96 10.04
N VAL A 254 53.24 -21.49 9.00
CA VAL A 254 53.59 -22.82 8.47
C VAL A 254 54.97 -22.70 7.80
N PRO A 255 56.02 -23.34 8.34
CA PRO A 255 57.35 -23.26 7.76
C PRO A 255 57.32 -23.89 6.36
N ALA A 256 57.88 -23.20 5.37
CA ALA A 256 57.92 -23.60 3.96
C ALA A 256 58.70 -24.90 3.65
N ASP A 257 59.01 -25.71 4.66
CA ASP A 257 59.90 -26.88 4.61
C ASP A 257 59.16 -28.22 4.66
N GLN A 258 57.82 -28.25 4.53
CA GLN A 258 57.12 -29.52 4.35
C GLN A 258 57.21 -29.99 2.89
N PRO A 259 57.89 -31.12 2.61
CA PRO A 259 57.96 -31.67 1.27
C PRO A 259 56.57 -32.12 0.80
N PRO A 260 56.26 -32.01 -0.51
CA PRO A 260 54.96 -32.32 -1.05
C PRO A 260 54.61 -33.80 -0.80
N VAL A 261 53.54 -34.02 -0.03
CA VAL A 261 52.97 -35.35 0.20
C VAL A 261 52.37 -35.83 -1.12
N ARG A 262 52.97 -36.86 -1.73
CA ARG A 262 52.42 -37.50 -2.93
C ARG A 262 51.09 -38.16 -2.58
N PRO A 263 50.00 -37.91 -3.31
CA PRO A 263 48.75 -38.62 -3.12
C PRO A 263 48.97 -40.10 -3.41
N ALA A 264 48.59 -40.94 -2.45
CA ALA A 264 48.68 -42.39 -2.57
C ALA A 264 47.57 -42.89 -3.50
N ASP A 265 48.01 -43.54 -4.57
CA ASP A 265 47.33 -44.46 -5.49
C ASP A 265 45.83 -44.72 -5.24
N GLU A 266 45.00 -44.26 -6.19
CA GLU A 266 43.64 -44.72 -6.39
C GLU A 266 43.64 -46.19 -6.87
N PRO A 267 42.88 -47.09 -6.21
CA PRO A 267 42.67 -48.43 -6.73
C PRO A 267 41.60 -48.43 -7.84
N LEU A 268 41.92 -49.15 -8.93
CA LEU A 268 41.09 -49.40 -10.12
C LEU A 268 39.78 -50.14 -9.82
#